data_AF-A0A8I2FUD3-F1
#
_entry.id   AF-A0A8I2FUD3-F1
#
_cell.length_a   1.000
_cell.length_b   1.000
_cell.length_c   1.000
_cell.angle_alpha   90.00
_cell.angle_beta   90.00
_cell.angle_gamma   90.00
#
_symmetry.space_group_name_H-M   'P 1'
#
loop_
_entity.id
_entity.type
_entity.pdbx_description
1 polymer ?
#
loop_
_entity_poly.entity_id
_entity_poly.type
_entity_poly.pdbx_seq_one_letter_code
_entity_poly.pdbx_strand_id
1 'polypeptide(L)'
;MKEKNIFTIDRRRFIKNTAIGVALLPTFGLGPLLGKKGKKNAKIALIKTNSRAEGIREALRILNFAPVKNKRVFIKPNFNTADPAPGSTHNDTLSQLIREIRDRGASEITIGERSGPAPTKKVLEDKGIVELAQKLNFKIINFDELPEKDWVHFNPPGNHWKNGFYLARPAIEAEYLISTYCLKTHQYGGVFTLSLKLSVGLTPKKLMRELHRSPDMR
;
A
#
# COMPACT_ATOMS: atom_id res chain seq x y z
N MET A 1 47.27 1.45 -13.02
CA MET A 1 46.55 2.10 -11.90
C MET A 1 45.10 1.63 -11.92
N LYS A 2 44.74 0.85 -10.89
CA LYS A 2 43.44 0.28 -10.46
C LYS A 2 42.23 0.30 -11.41
N GLU A 3 41.85 -0.90 -11.83
CA GLU A 3 40.51 -1.30 -12.30
C GLU A 3 39.45 -1.10 -11.19
N LYS A 4 38.27 -0.61 -11.58
CA LYS A 4 37.08 -0.51 -10.74
C LYS A 4 36.24 -1.78 -10.89
N ASN A 5 36.30 -2.66 -9.89
CA ASN A 5 35.35 -3.76 -9.74
C ASN A 5 34.01 -3.23 -9.22
N ILE A 6 32.99 -3.24 -10.09
CA ILE A 6 31.59 -3.04 -9.72
C ILE A 6 31.10 -4.37 -9.11
N PHE A 7 30.90 -4.41 -7.79
CA PHE A 7 30.30 -5.57 -7.13
C PHE A 7 28.83 -5.69 -7.54
N THR A 8 28.55 -6.56 -8.52
CA THR A 8 27.20 -7.09 -8.75
C THR A 8 26.88 -8.09 -7.64
N ILE A 9 25.95 -7.71 -6.76
CA ILE A 9 25.46 -8.61 -5.70
C ILE A 9 24.48 -9.59 -6.35
N ASP A 10 24.91 -10.84 -6.53
CA ASP A 10 24.03 -11.92 -6.98
C ASP A 10 22.95 -12.23 -5.92
N ARG A 11 21.73 -12.50 -6.39
CA ARG A 11 20.52 -12.74 -5.59
C ARG A 11 20.70 -13.88 -4.58
N ARG A 12 21.48 -14.92 -4.91
CA ARG A 12 21.77 -16.03 -3.98
C ARG A 12 22.72 -15.61 -2.86
N ARG A 13 23.63 -14.68 -3.14
CA ARG A 13 24.62 -14.17 -2.18
C ARG A 13 23.98 -13.22 -1.17
N PHE A 14 23.02 -12.39 -1.61
CA PHE A 14 22.20 -11.58 -0.71
C PHE A 14 21.43 -12.44 0.30
N ILE A 15 20.72 -13.48 -0.16
CA ILE A 15 19.93 -14.36 0.73
C ILE A 15 20.84 -15.08 1.75
N LYS A 16 22.01 -15.59 1.32
CA LYS A 16 22.96 -16.26 2.22
C LYS A 16 23.54 -15.31 3.27
N ASN A 17 23.91 -14.09 2.90
CA ASN A 17 24.53 -13.13 3.82
C ASN A 17 23.52 -12.59 4.85
N THR A 18 22.26 -12.40 4.47
CA THR A 18 21.18 -11.98 5.40
C THR A 18 20.88 -13.06 6.45
N ALA A 19 21.04 -14.35 6.11
CA ALA A 19 20.89 -15.44 7.07
C ALA A 19 21.98 -15.47 8.14
N ILE A 20 23.21 -15.08 7.80
CA ILE A 20 24.36 -15.05 8.72
C ILE A 20 24.31 -13.83 9.64
N GLY A 21 23.91 -12.66 9.13
CA GLY A 21 23.80 -11.43 9.95
C GLY A 21 22.77 -11.53 11.08
N VAL A 22 21.75 -12.38 10.93
CA VAL A 22 20.74 -12.63 11.99
C VAL A 22 21.25 -13.55 13.10
N ALA A 23 22.24 -14.40 12.81
CA ALA A 23 22.78 -15.36 13.79
C ALA A 23 23.69 -14.72 14.84
N LEU A 24 24.22 -13.51 14.58
CA LEU A 24 25.14 -12.79 15.48
C LEU A 24 24.45 -11.73 16.36
N LEU A 25 23.15 -11.51 16.20
CA LEU A 25 22.36 -10.60 17.04
C LEU A 25 22.06 -11.06 18.50
N PRO A 26 22.19 -12.34 18.92
CA PRO A 26 21.88 -12.71 20.30
C PRO A 26 22.86 -12.13 21.34
N THR A 27 24.03 -11.62 20.93
CA THR A 27 25.07 -11.16 21.86
C THR A 27 24.92 -9.71 22.35
N PHE A 28 24.00 -8.93 21.77
CA PHE A 28 23.74 -7.54 22.18
C PHE A 28 22.30 -7.42 22.68
N GLY A 29 22.11 -7.53 24.00
CA GLY A 29 20.83 -7.62 24.69
C GLY A 29 19.80 -6.53 24.39
N LEU A 30 19.02 -6.73 23.34
CA LEU A 30 17.85 -5.93 22.95
C LEU A 30 16.53 -6.73 23.09
N GLY A 31 16.40 -7.46 24.20
CA GLY A 31 15.26 -8.34 24.53
C GLY A 31 13.85 -7.74 24.38
N PRO A 32 13.58 -6.44 24.63
CA PRO A 32 12.20 -5.93 24.57
C PRO A 32 11.68 -5.62 23.16
N LEU A 33 12.56 -5.54 22.14
CA LEU A 33 12.20 -5.20 20.75
C LEU A 33 11.89 -6.42 19.87
N LEU A 34 12.13 -7.63 20.39
CA LEU A 34 11.83 -8.89 19.72
C LEU A 34 10.40 -9.33 20.06
N GLY A 35 9.42 -8.72 19.39
CA GLY A 35 8.09 -9.32 19.29
C GLY A 35 8.22 -10.79 18.89
N LYS A 36 7.51 -11.68 19.60
CA LYS A 36 7.54 -13.16 19.43
C LYS A 36 7.70 -13.55 17.94
N LYS A 37 8.92 -13.95 17.54
CA LYS A 37 9.20 -14.49 16.20
C LYS A 37 8.71 -15.93 16.11
N GLY A 38 7.40 -16.10 15.94
CA GLY A 38 6.90 -17.27 15.22
C GLY A 38 7.19 -17.09 13.74
N LYS A 39 7.75 -18.10 13.05
CA LYS A 39 7.76 -18.14 11.58
C LYS A 39 6.31 -18.17 11.10
N LYS A 40 5.70 -17.00 10.90
CA LYS A 40 4.39 -16.90 10.25
C LYS A 40 4.63 -17.07 8.75
N ASN A 41 4.28 -18.23 8.22
CA ASN A 41 4.23 -18.43 6.77
C ASN A 41 3.19 -17.46 6.20
N ALA A 42 3.56 -16.73 5.13
CA ALA A 42 2.59 -15.90 4.41
C ALA A 42 1.62 -16.82 3.65
N LYS A 43 0.31 -16.59 3.79
CA LYS A 43 -0.70 -17.23 2.94
C LYS A 43 -0.78 -16.46 1.63
N ILE A 44 -0.58 -17.15 0.52
CA ILE A 44 -0.66 -16.58 -0.82
C ILE A 44 -1.73 -17.39 -1.57
N ALA A 45 -2.69 -16.70 -2.18
CA ALA A 45 -3.65 -17.29 -3.09
C ALA A 45 -3.37 -16.78 -4.50
N LEU A 46 -3.18 -17.70 -5.45
CA LEU A 46 -3.05 -17.41 -6.87
C LEU A 46 -4.25 -18.01 -7.59
N ILE A 47 -5.06 -17.15 -8.20
CA ILE A 47 -6.30 -17.53 -8.88
C ILE A 47 -6.15 -17.21 -10.36
N LYS A 48 -6.36 -18.20 -11.22
CA LYS A 48 -6.41 -18.04 -12.67
C LYS A 48 -7.86 -18.00 -13.12
N THR A 49 -8.33 -16.85 -13.61
CA THR A 49 -9.69 -16.67 -14.13
C THR A 49 -9.70 -15.50 -15.12
N ASN A 50 -10.73 -15.47 -15.98
CA ASN A 50 -11.02 -14.34 -16.86
C ASN A 50 -11.99 -13.32 -16.20
N SER A 51 -12.50 -13.62 -15.00
CA SER A 51 -13.42 -12.76 -14.25
C SER A 51 -12.74 -12.18 -13.00
N ARG A 52 -12.57 -10.85 -12.97
CA ARG A 52 -12.03 -10.15 -11.80
C ARG A 52 -12.89 -10.37 -10.56
N ALA A 53 -14.21 -10.40 -10.72
CA ALA A 53 -15.14 -10.61 -9.62
C ALA A 53 -14.98 -12.01 -9.00
N GLU A 54 -14.90 -13.05 -9.84
CA GLU A 54 -14.63 -14.41 -9.37
C GLU A 54 -13.27 -14.50 -8.67
N GLY A 55 -12.24 -13.91 -9.28
CA GLY A 55 -10.89 -13.93 -8.71
C GLY A 55 -10.82 -13.31 -7.31
N ILE A 56 -11.53 -12.19 -7.08
CA ILE A 56 -11.59 -11.55 -5.77
C ILE A 56 -12.38 -12.39 -4.77
N ARG A 57 -13.55 -12.91 -5.15
CA ARG A 57 -14.35 -13.79 -4.29
C ARG A 57 -13.54 -14.99 -3.81
N GLU A 58 -12.87 -15.66 -4.75
CA GLU A 58 -12.08 -16.86 -4.46
C GLU A 58 -10.83 -16.54 -3.63
N ALA A 59 -10.15 -15.42 -3.92
CA ALA A 59 -9.05 -14.94 -3.10
C ALA A 59 -9.47 -14.70 -1.65
N LEU A 60 -10.59 -14.00 -1.42
CA LEU A 60 -11.09 -13.72 -0.07
C LEU A 60 -11.56 -14.98 0.66
N ARG A 61 -12.09 -15.97 -0.07
CA ARG A 61 -12.47 -17.28 0.47
C ARG A 61 -11.24 -18.08 0.93
N ILE A 62 -10.23 -18.22 0.06
CA ILE A 62 -9.00 -19.00 0.34
C ILE A 62 -8.19 -18.36 1.46
N LEU A 63 -7.99 -17.05 1.39
CA LEU A 63 -7.12 -16.35 2.35
C LEU A 63 -7.75 -16.28 3.75
N ASN A 64 -9.08 -16.42 3.85
CA ASN A 64 -9.84 -16.39 5.09
C ASN A 64 -9.42 -15.20 5.98
N PHE A 65 -9.55 -14.00 5.43
CA PHE A 65 -9.14 -12.76 6.11
C PHE A 65 -9.90 -12.55 7.42
N ALA A 66 -9.28 -11.76 8.30
CA ALA A 66 -9.87 -11.41 9.59
C ALA A 66 -11.28 -10.78 9.40
N PRO A 67 -12.22 -11.02 10.33
CA PRO A 67 -13.57 -10.48 10.21
C PRO A 67 -13.59 -8.95 10.11
N VAL A 68 -14.42 -8.45 9.19
CA VAL A 68 -14.72 -7.03 8.97
C VAL A 68 -16.04 -6.59 9.61
N LYS A 69 -16.79 -7.53 10.21
CA LYS A 69 -18.10 -7.28 10.82
C LYS A 69 -18.04 -6.13 11.82
N ASN A 70 -18.96 -5.18 11.68
CA ASN A 70 -19.12 -3.95 12.48
C ASN A 70 -17.95 -2.96 12.43
N LYS A 71 -16.95 -3.16 11.55
CA LYS A 71 -15.79 -2.27 11.44
C LYS A 71 -15.97 -1.19 10.37
N ARG A 72 -15.41 -0.01 10.64
CA ARG A 72 -15.16 1.04 9.65
C ARG A 72 -13.96 0.64 8.81
N VAL A 73 -14.22 0.31 7.55
CA VAL A 73 -13.21 -0.16 6.61
C VAL A 73 -12.71 0.99 5.75
N PHE A 74 -11.39 1.18 5.74
CA PHE A 74 -10.72 2.11 4.84
C PHE A 74 -10.07 1.33 3.71
N ILE A 75 -10.33 1.72 2.46
CA ILE A 75 -9.74 1.14 1.27
C ILE A 75 -8.84 2.17 0.61
N LYS A 76 -7.55 1.83 0.45
CA LYS A 76 -6.59 2.59 -0.34
C LYS A 76 -6.41 1.91 -1.70
N PRO A 77 -7.05 2.40 -2.77
CA PRO A 77 -6.78 1.90 -4.12
C PRO A 77 -5.43 2.41 -4.65
N ASN A 78 -5.06 2.00 -5.86
CA ASN A 78 -3.98 2.57 -6.64
C ASN A 78 -4.56 3.42 -7.76
N PHE A 79 -4.82 4.70 -7.49
CA PHE A 79 -5.21 5.67 -8.51
C PHE A 79 -4.17 6.78 -8.64
N ASN A 80 -2.94 6.40 -9.01
CA ASN A 80 -1.93 7.40 -9.34
C ASN A 80 -2.35 8.24 -10.57
N THR A 81 -2.97 7.57 -11.54
CA THR A 81 -3.56 8.12 -12.77
C THR A 81 -4.88 7.40 -13.08
N ALA A 82 -5.60 7.84 -14.12
CA ALA A 82 -6.83 7.19 -14.57
C ALA A 82 -6.59 5.94 -15.45
N ASP A 83 -5.33 5.64 -15.79
CA ASP A 83 -4.97 4.56 -16.72
C ASP A 83 -5.62 3.21 -16.33
N PRO A 84 -5.96 2.36 -17.32
CA PRO A 84 -6.47 1.02 -17.06
C PRO A 84 -5.49 0.17 -16.24
N ALA A 85 -6.00 -0.88 -15.61
CA ALA A 85 -5.14 -1.87 -14.94
C ALA A 85 -4.16 -2.51 -15.94
N PRO A 86 -2.88 -2.74 -15.56
CA PRO A 86 -2.32 -2.65 -14.22
C PRO A 86 -1.78 -1.26 -13.83
N GLY A 87 -2.02 -0.21 -14.62
CA GLY A 87 -1.67 1.17 -14.29
C GLY A 87 -2.36 1.65 -13.01
N SER A 88 -3.61 1.26 -12.81
CA SER A 88 -4.40 1.56 -11.61
C SER A 88 -5.25 0.37 -11.18
N THR A 89 -5.80 0.41 -9.95
CA THR A 89 -6.78 -0.60 -9.52
C THR A 89 -7.95 -0.63 -10.51
N HIS A 90 -8.35 -1.83 -10.95
CA HIS A 90 -9.50 -1.98 -11.85
C HIS A 90 -10.81 -1.76 -11.09
N ASN A 91 -11.78 -1.10 -11.72
CA ASN A 91 -13.06 -0.80 -11.08
C ASN A 91 -13.84 -2.06 -10.70
N ASP A 92 -13.84 -3.11 -11.53
CA ASP A 92 -14.46 -4.40 -11.18
C ASP A 92 -13.84 -5.04 -9.94
N THR A 93 -12.51 -4.94 -9.81
CA THR A 93 -11.80 -5.44 -8.62
C THR A 93 -12.25 -4.68 -7.38
N LEU A 94 -12.29 -3.34 -7.46
CA LEU A 94 -12.74 -2.50 -6.36
C LEU A 94 -14.23 -2.75 -6.02
N SER A 95 -15.07 -2.84 -7.05
CA SER A 95 -16.52 -3.06 -6.93
C SER A 95 -16.82 -4.39 -6.25
N GLN A 96 -16.17 -5.48 -6.69
CA GLN A 96 -16.36 -6.78 -6.05
C GLN A 96 -15.85 -6.76 -4.62
N LEU A 97 -14.68 -6.17 -4.37
CA LEU A 97 -14.14 -6.06 -3.02
C LEU A 97 -15.09 -5.33 -2.07
N ILE A 98 -15.67 -4.20 -2.50
CA ILE A 98 -16.64 -3.43 -1.70
C ILE A 98 -17.88 -4.28 -1.37
N ARG A 99 -18.41 -5.02 -2.35
CA ARG A 99 -19.55 -5.93 -2.14
C ARG A 99 -19.21 -7.00 -1.10
N GLU A 100 -18.08 -7.67 -1.27
CA GLU A 100 -17.64 -8.73 -0.35
C GLU A 100 -17.42 -8.21 1.08
N ILE A 101 -16.85 -7.01 1.24
CA ILE A 101 -16.66 -6.37 2.55
C ILE A 101 -18.00 -6.04 3.19
N ARG A 102 -18.94 -5.51 2.40
CA ARG A 102 -20.28 -5.17 2.88
C ARG A 102 -21.06 -6.42 3.29
N ASP A 103 -21.05 -7.47 2.46
CA ASP A 103 -21.76 -8.72 2.73
C ASP A 103 -21.21 -9.41 4.00
N ARG A 104 -19.94 -9.16 4.34
CA ARG A 104 -19.30 -9.59 5.59
C ARG A 104 -19.60 -8.69 6.79
N GLY A 105 -20.45 -7.68 6.63
CA GLY A 105 -21.01 -6.87 7.71
C GLY A 105 -20.20 -5.65 8.12
N ALA A 106 -19.35 -5.07 7.24
CA ALA A 106 -18.71 -3.79 7.53
C ALA A 106 -19.75 -2.69 7.84
N SER A 107 -19.49 -1.88 8.86
CA SER A 107 -20.41 -0.80 9.27
C SER A 107 -20.29 0.43 8.38
N GLU A 108 -19.09 0.70 7.86
CA GLU A 108 -18.81 1.78 6.93
C GLU A 108 -17.69 1.37 5.98
N ILE A 109 -17.74 1.86 4.74
CA ILE A 109 -16.66 1.72 3.77
C ILE A 109 -16.28 3.12 3.28
N THR A 110 -14.99 3.43 3.40
CA THR A 110 -14.41 4.70 2.95
C THR A 110 -13.24 4.39 2.02
N ILE A 111 -13.20 5.03 0.86
CA ILE A 111 -12.05 5.05 -0.02
C ILE A 111 -11.34 6.38 0.17
N GLY A 112 -10.02 6.38 0.36
CA GLY A 112 -9.25 7.61 0.33
C GLY A 112 -8.01 7.49 -0.51
N GLU A 113 -7.69 8.58 -1.20
CA GLU A 113 -6.70 8.56 -2.27
C GLU A 113 -6.07 9.94 -2.51
N ARG A 114 -4.84 9.89 -3.04
CA ARG A 114 -4.10 10.98 -3.66
C ARG A 114 -3.48 10.50 -4.98
N SER A 115 -3.71 11.24 -6.05
CA SER A 115 -3.15 10.99 -7.37
C SER A 115 -1.89 11.82 -7.66
N GLY A 116 -1.21 11.49 -8.76
CA GLY A 116 -0.08 12.25 -9.30
C GLY A 116 0.36 11.71 -10.66
N PRO A 117 0.49 12.54 -11.71
CA PRO A 117 0.60 14.00 -11.66
C PRO A 117 -0.72 14.77 -11.59
N ALA A 118 -1.80 14.21 -12.16
CA ALA A 118 -3.11 14.85 -12.25
C ALA A 118 -3.75 15.11 -10.87
N PRO A 119 -4.66 16.10 -10.76
CA PRO A 119 -5.48 16.28 -9.56
C PRO A 119 -6.30 15.03 -9.24
N THR A 120 -6.38 14.67 -7.96
CA THR A 120 -7.08 13.45 -7.52
C THR A 120 -8.56 13.47 -7.90
N LYS A 121 -9.22 14.62 -7.77
CA LYS A 121 -10.62 14.80 -8.17
C LYS A 121 -10.85 14.34 -9.62
N LYS A 122 -10.03 14.83 -10.55
CA LYS A 122 -10.10 14.44 -11.97
C LYS A 122 -9.89 12.95 -12.18
N VAL A 123 -8.93 12.34 -11.48
CA VAL A 123 -8.69 10.89 -11.61
C VAL A 123 -9.87 10.08 -11.08
N LEU A 124 -10.50 10.50 -9.98
CA LEU A 124 -11.70 9.84 -9.45
C LEU A 124 -12.88 9.95 -10.42
N GLU A 125 -13.07 11.11 -11.05
CA GLU A 125 -14.09 11.36 -12.10
C GLU A 125 -13.82 10.54 -13.36
N ASP A 126 -12.61 10.60 -13.92
CA ASP A 126 -12.23 9.87 -15.15
C ASP A 126 -12.34 8.36 -14.96
N LYS A 127 -12.11 7.86 -13.73
CA LYS A 127 -12.31 6.46 -13.38
C LYS A 127 -13.75 6.11 -13.02
N GLY A 128 -14.69 7.05 -12.98
CA GLY A 128 -16.08 6.79 -12.61
C GLY A 128 -16.28 6.36 -11.15
N ILE A 129 -15.37 6.75 -10.25
CA ILE A 129 -15.40 6.34 -8.83
C ILE A 129 -16.47 7.10 -8.07
N VAL A 130 -16.80 8.33 -8.49
CA VAL A 130 -17.84 9.16 -7.88
C VAL A 130 -19.22 8.51 -8.09
N GLU A 131 -19.52 8.07 -9.30
CA GLU A 131 -20.74 7.35 -9.65
C GLU A 131 -20.78 5.98 -8.96
N LEU A 132 -19.64 5.30 -8.92
CA LEU A 132 -19.53 4.02 -8.22
C LEU A 132 -19.79 4.16 -6.71
N ALA A 133 -19.37 5.27 -6.10
CA ALA A 133 -19.61 5.58 -4.69
C ALA A 133 -21.09 5.74 -4.37
N GLN A 134 -21.84 6.38 -5.25
CA GLN A 134 -23.30 6.50 -5.13
C GLN A 134 -23.94 5.12 -5.29
N LYS A 135 -23.59 4.38 -6.36
CA LYS A 135 -24.16 3.06 -6.66
C LYS A 135 -23.90 2.02 -5.57
N LEU A 136 -22.71 2.07 -4.96
CA LEU A 136 -22.29 1.13 -3.93
C LEU A 136 -22.24 1.77 -2.55
N ASN A 137 -22.86 2.93 -2.32
CA ASN A 137 -22.96 3.59 -1.01
C ASN A 137 -21.67 3.54 -0.15
N PHE A 138 -20.58 4.14 -0.64
CA PHE A 138 -19.34 4.30 0.14
C PHE A 138 -18.88 5.76 0.13
N LYS A 139 -18.04 6.13 1.09
CA LYS A 139 -17.49 7.49 1.20
C LYS A 139 -16.19 7.63 0.42
N ILE A 140 -15.93 8.82 -0.12
CA ILE A 140 -14.66 9.16 -0.76
C ILE A 140 -13.98 10.25 0.08
N ILE A 141 -12.68 10.10 0.32
CA ILE A 141 -11.81 11.14 0.88
C ILE A 141 -10.74 11.48 -0.17
N ASN A 142 -10.86 12.66 -0.76
CA ASN A 142 -9.82 13.23 -1.61
C ASN A 142 -8.72 13.85 -0.73
N PHE A 143 -7.53 13.26 -0.74
CA PHE A 143 -6.41 13.75 0.07
C PHE A 143 -5.81 15.08 -0.43
N ASP A 144 -6.06 15.48 -1.67
CA ASP A 144 -5.67 16.83 -2.13
C ASP A 144 -6.46 17.93 -1.39
N GLU A 145 -7.63 17.59 -0.83
CA GLU A 145 -8.53 18.51 -0.10
C GLU A 145 -8.53 18.26 1.41
N LEU A 146 -7.67 17.35 1.91
CA LEU A 146 -7.66 16.97 3.32
C LEU A 146 -7.03 18.08 4.17
N PRO A 147 -7.75 18.60 5.19
CA PRO A 147 -7.29 19.74 5.98
C PRO A 147 -6.08 19.36 6.85
N GLU A 148 -5.28 20.35 7.24
CA GLU A 148 -4.01 20.14 7.94
C GLU A 148 -4.14 19.30 9.23
N LYS A 149 -5.21 19.53 10.01
CA LYS A 149 -5.51 18.79 11.25
C LYS A 149 -5.67 17.28 11.07
N ASP A 150 -6.01 16.83 9.86
CA ASP A 150 -6.26 15.43 9.52
C ASP A 150 -5.02 14.75 8.93
N TRP A 151 -3.86 15.37 9.06
CA TRP A 151 -2.56 14.77 8.83
C TRP A 151 -1.87 14.45 10.15
N VAL A 152 -1.44 13.21 10.34
CA VAL A 152 -0.71 12.76 11.52
C VAL A 152 0.78 12.75 11.20
N HIS A 153 1.56 13.48 12.00
CA HIS A 153 3.02 13.52 11.86
C HIS A 153 3.70 12.30 12.48
N PHE A 154 4.71 11.78 11.79
CA PHE A 154 5.55 10.68 12.24
C PHE A 154 7.02 11.03 12.02
N ASN A 155 7.85 10.84 13.04
CA ASN A 155 9.30 10.97 12.93
C ASN A 155 10.04 9.86 13.70
N PRO A 156 9.84 8.58 13.34
CA PRO A 156 10.51 7.48 14.01
C PRO A 156 12.01 7.47 13.71
N PRO A 157 12.88 6.99 14.62
CA PRO A 157 14.31 6.86 14.35
C PRO A 157 14.59 6.04 13.09
N GLY A 158 15.59 6.47 12.30
CA GLY A 158 16.04 5.76 11.09
C GLY A 158 15.19 6.00 9.84
N ASN A 159 14.23 6.94 9.87
CA ASN A 159 13.57 7.38 8.65
C ASN A 159 14.48 8.33 7.83
N HIS A 160 14.26 8.38 6.51
CA HIS A 160 15.07 9.18 5.58
C HIS A 160 14.46 10.56 5.25
N TRP A 161 13.42 10.97 5.98
CA TRP A 161 12.81 12.29 5.82
C TRP A 161 13.47 13.28 6.76
N LYS A 162 13.81 14.47 6.27
CA LYS A 162 14.52 15.50 7.03
C LYS A 162 13.80 15.86 8.33
N ASN A 163 12.47 15.96 8.27
CA ASN A 163 11.62 16.36 9.39
C ASN A 163 10.51 15.32 9.65
N GLY A 164 10.75 14.05 9.34
CA GLY A 164 9.70 13.03 9.35
C GLY A 164 8.68 13.20 8.21
N PHE A 165 7.57 12.48 8.31
CA PHE A 165 6.53 12.43 7.27
C PHE A 165 5.13 12.51 7.89
N TYR A 166 4.11 12.64 7.04
CA TYR A 166 2.72 12.70 7.46
C TYR A 166 1.92 11.60 6.79
N LEU A 167 0.96 11.03 7.52
CA LEU A 167 -0.02 10.09 6.99
C LEU A 167 -1.43 10.61 7.22
N ALA A 168 -2.33 10.33 6.28
CA ALA A 168 -3.73 10.71 6.39
C ALA A 168 -4.37 10.03 7.61
N ARG A 169 -4.86 10.83 8.56
CA ARG A 169 -5.53 10.36 9.79
C ARG A 169 -6.63 9.32 9.52
N PRO A 170 -7.51 9.49 8.51
CA PRO A 170 -8.56 8.51 8.22
C PRO A 170 -8.03 7.10 7.90
N ALA A 171 -6.82 6.98 7.36
CA ALA A 171 -6.20 5.69 7.09
C ALA A 171 -5.54 5.07 8.34
N ILE A 172 -5.03 5.91 9.25
CA ILE A 172 -4.36 5.50 10.49
C ILE A 172 -5.36 5.05 11.55
N GLU A 173 -6.48 5.77 11.66
CA GLU A 173 -7.53 5.51 12.64
C GLU A 173 -8.58 4.51 12.13
N ALA A 174 -8.37 3.93 10.95
CA ALA A 174 -9.24 2.90 10.40
C ALA A 174 -9.19 1.61 11.24
N GLU A 175 -10.36 1.04 11.53
CA GLU A 175 -10.46 -0.24 12.24
C GLU A 175 -10.07 -1.43 11.36
N TYR A 176 -10.10 -1.23 10.04
CA TYR A 176 -9.65 -2.18 9.05
C TYR A 176 -9.13 -1.48 7.80
N LEU A 177 -7.86 -1.64 7.46
CA LEU A 177 -7.24 -1.05 6.28
C LEU A 177 -7.04 -2.11 5.19
N ILE A 178 -7.54 -1.83 3.98
CA ILE A 178 -7.33 -2.66 2.80
C ILE A 178 -6.61 -1.83 1.74
N SER A 179 -5.51 -2.36 1.22
CA SER A 179 -4.74 -1.71 0.17
C SER A 179 -4.79 -2.55 -1.10
N THR A 180 -5.25 -1.98 -2.22
CA THR A 180 -5.36 -2.71 -3.50
C THR A 180 -4.20 -2.34 -4.41
N TYR A 181 -3.10 -3.06 -4.23
CA TYR A 181 -1.87 -2.82 -4.95
C TYR A 181 -1.92 -3.39 -6.38
N CYS A 182 -1.19 -2.74 -7.29
CA CYS A 182 -0.98 -3.24 -8.65
C CYS A 182 0.47 -3.69 -8.80
N LEU A 183 0.68 -4.86 -9.40
CA LEU A 183 2.00 -5.31 -9.79
C LEU A 183 2.37 -4.62 -11.11
N LYS A 184 3.17 -3.55 -11.02
CA LYS A 184 3.64 -2.76 -12.16
C LYS A 184 5.10 -2.35 -12.00
N THR A 185 5.77 -2.12 -13.12
CA THR A 185 7.11 -1.51 -13.16
C THR A 185 7.02 -0.03 -12.79
N HIS A 186 8.10 0.55 -12.27
CA HIS A 186 8.12 1.94 -11.83
C HIS A 186 9.33 2.70 -12.39
N GLN A 187 9.08 3.88 -12.97
CA GLN A 187 10.10 4.67 -13.67
C GLN A 187 11.23 5.18 -12.76
N TYR A 188 10.94 5.55 -11.51
CA TYR A 188 11.94 6.06 -10.55
C TYR A 188 12.29 4.99 -9.50
N GLY A 189 13.32 4.19 -9.76
CA GLY A 189 13.96 3.28 -8.78
C GLY A 189 13.36 1.87 -8.62
N GLY A 190 12.15 1.61 -9.10
CA GLY A 190 11.46 0.34 -8.80
C GLY A 190 11.72 -0.76 -9.82
N VAL A 191 12.70 -1.63 -9.55
CA VAL A 191 12.82 -2.93 -10.26
C VAL A 191 11.55 -3.74 -10.03
N PHE A 192 11.04 -3.78 -8.78
CA PHE A 192 9.70 -4.21 -8.39
C PHE A 192 9.39 -3.61 -7.01
N THR A 193 8.30 -2.85 -6.85
CA THR A 193 8.00 -2.19 -5.56
C THR A 193 7.22 -3.07 -4.58
N LEU A 194 6.85 -4.30 -4.97
CA LEU A 194 6.05 -5.27 -4.21
C LEU A 194 5.05 -4.59 -3.29
N SER A 195 4.17 -3.77 -3.88
CA SER A 195 3.09 -3.10 -3.17
C SER A 195 3.51 -1.93 -2.26
N LEU A 196 4.73 -1.85 -1.71
CA LEU A 196 5.11 -0.82 -0.72
C LEU A 196 4.85 0.64 -1.17
N LYS A 197 4.93 0.92 -2.48
CA LYS A 197 4.75 2.27 -3.01
C LYS A 197 3.34 2.84 -2.81
N LEU A 198 2.30 2.02 -2.67
CA LEU A 198 0.94 2.55 -2.54
C LEU A 198 0.75 3.41 -1.29
N SER A 199 1.46 3.07 -0.22
CA SER A 199 1.43 3.81 1.04
C SER A 199 2.03 5.21 0.90
N VAL A 200 2.84 5.49 -0.13
CA VAL A 200 3.28 6.85 -0.46
C VAL A 200 2.08 7.73 -0.85
N GLY A 201 1.01 7.14 -1.40
CA GLY A 201 -0.26 7.81 -1.65
C GLY A 201 -1.01 8.23 -0.39
N LEU A 202 -0.63 7.70 0.79
CA LEU A 202 -1.17 8.13 2.09
C LEU A 202 -0.44 9.36 2.66
N THR A 203 0.60 9.86 1.98
CA THR A 203 1.36 11.04 2.40
C THR A 203 0.98 12.28 1.56
N PRO A 204 1.10 13.51 2.10
CA PRO A 204 0.81 14.74 1.34
C PRO A 204 1.67 14.90 0.09
N LYS A 205 1.10 15.48 -0.98
CA LYS A 205 1.83 15.74 -2.25
C LYS A 205 3.09 16.61 -2.06
N LYS A 206 3.08 17.52 -1.08
CA LYS A 206 4.21 18.40 -0.75
C LYS A 206 5.50 17.64 -0.41
N LEU A 207 5.38 16.42 0.13
CA LEU A 207 6.52 15.57 0.47
C LEU A 207 7.16 14.89 -0.74
N MET A 208 6.47 14.81 -1.88
CA MET A 208 6.98 14.08 -3.06
C MET A 208 8.27 14.68 -3.61
N ARG A 209 8.48 15.99 -3.45
CA ARG A 209 9.72 16.66 -3.89
C ARG A 209 10.94 16.16 -3.11
N GLU A 210 10.79 16.00 -1.81
CA GLU A 210 11.84 15.47 -0.94
C GLU A 210 12.08 13.99 -1.24
N LEU A 211 11.01 13.20 -1.30
CA LEU A 211 11.07 11.78 -1.64
C LEU A 211 11.81 11.53 -2.96
N HIS A 212 11.44 12.25 -4.02
CA HIS A 212 11.99 12.02 -5.36
C HIS A 212 13.42 12.51 -5.53
N ARG A 213 13.91 13.41 -4.67
CA ARG A 213 15.28 13.91 -4.67
C ARG A 213 16.19 13.16 -3.70
N SER A 214 15.62 12.31 -2.85
CA SER A 214 16.39 11.57 -1.86
C SER A 214 17.34 10.59 -2.56
N PRO A 215 18.63 10.53 -2.15
CA PRO A 215 19.54 9.48 -2.61
C PRO A 215 19.12 8.09 -2.13
N ASP A 216 18.23 8.01 -1.14
CA ASP A 216 17.68 6.78 -0.59
C ASP A 216 16.38 6.34 -1.30
N MET A 217 15.94 7.04 -2.35
CA MET A 217 14.81 6.61 -3.17
C MET A 217 15.14 5.32 -3.93
N ARG A 218 14.60 4.19 -3.46
CA ARG A 218 14.71 2.87 -4.09
C ARG A 218 13.33 2.24 -4.26
#